data_AF-A0A0L6WNU7-F1
#
_entry.id   AF-A0A0L6WNU7-F1
#
_cell.length_a   1.000
_cell.length_b   1.000
_cell.length_c   1.000
_cell.angle_alpha   90.00
_cell.angle_beta   90.00
_cell.angle_gamma   90.00
#
_symmetry.space_group_name_H-M   'P 1'
#
loop_
_entity.id
_entity.type
_entity.pdbx_description
1 polymer ?
#
loop_
_entity_poly.entity_id
_entity_poly.type
_entity_poly.pdbx_seq_one_letter_code
_entity_poly.pdbx_strand_id
1 'polypeptide(L)'
;MLPYYQPLAIGLTRAQPSIPAGYTFIKYDMFVSTAGAEIFADLSKKAFNRNPYQHDIYLYSGFYPYACLNLVDRTIATAHSKIAQKSYEDAYHLFEGLALFNLDDMAWPMCDDAERVKKTDKVYGALVVAALRGLEGQGKLNLQDLPNLNTFLKNMAEWANMMKDYACPASYGPYCKHLGQKLAEGRTPEDLAREKAWVNEWIAELNAENQAAVRDDIREEEKERAAAKEEPKPWYADARHVDEDNLVLSRAWKEYKTYLITEPKGPLEGPSWDISKWTVTQRREFAFDNENKYG
;
A
#
# COMPACT_ATOMS: atom_id res chain seq x y z
N MET A 1 9.69 -7.80 -7.70
CA MET A 1 8.57 -8.74 -7.66
C MET A 1 8.85 -9.68 -6.49
N LEU A 2 8.12 -9.53 -5.38
CA LEU A 2 8.34 -10.32 -4.17
C LEU A 2 8.30 -11.83 -4.52
N PRO A 3 9.31 -12.62 -4.14
CA PRO A 3 9.42 -14.02 -4.55
C PRO A 3 8.33 -14.95 -3.98
N TYR A 4 7.47 -14.44 -3.09
CA TYR A 4 6.53 -15.24 -2.30
C TYR A 4 5.08 -15.25 -2.79
N TYR A 5 4.72 -14.48 -3.83
CA TYR A 5 3.33 -14.42 -4.27
C TYR A 5 2.98 -15.58 -5.22
N GLN A 6 2.65 -16.75 -4.66
CA GLN A 6 1.90 -17.79 -5.38
C GLN A 6 0.44 -17.76 -4.93
N PRO A 7 -0.54 -17.67 -5.85
CA PRO A 7 -1.95 -17.82 -5.49
C PRO A 7 -2.19 -19.24 -4.96
N LEU A 8 -2.58 -19.36 -3.68
CA LEU A 8 -2.86 -20.63 -3.02
C LEU A 8 -4.14 -21.27 -3.60
N ALA A 9 -4.02 -22.49 -4.12
CA ALA A 9 -5.16 -23.34 -4.45
C ALA A 9 -5.66 -24.02 -3.16
N ILE A 10 -6.88 -23.68 -2.71
CA ILE A 10 -7.45 -24.19 -1.47
C ILE A 10 -8.00 -25.60 -1.69
N GLY A 11 -7.39 -26.60 -1.05
CA GLY A 11 -7.92 -27.95 -1.01
C GLY A 11 -7.26 -28.78 0.09
N LEU A 12 -7.95 -28.93 1.23
CA LEU A 12 -8.13 -30.16 2.03
C LEU A 12 -8.60 -29.83 3.46
N THR A 13 -9.43 -30.71 3.99
CA THR A 13 -10.06 -30.68 5.32
C THR A 13 -9.05 -30.66 6.46
N ARG A 14 -8.78 -29.47 7.03
CA ARG A 14 -8.06 -29.27 8.31
C ARG A 14 -9.04 -28.86 9.41
N ALA A 15 -8.60 -29.00 10.66
CA ALA A 15 -9.20 -28.32 11.81
C ALA A 15 -9.45 -26.83 11.47
N GLN A 16 -10.47 -26.20 12.05
CA GLN A 16 -10.84 -24.83 11.67
C GLN A 16 -9.59 -23.94 11.65
N PRO A 17 -9.32 -23.24 10.52
CA PRO A 17 -8.15 -22.38 10.42
C PRO A 17 -8.20 -21.34 11.53
N SER A 18 -7.07 -21.12 12.21
CA SER A 18 -6.96 -20.08 13.23
C SER A 18 -6.93 -18.70 12.60
N ILE A 19 -6.47 -18.58 11.34
CA ILE A 19 -6.50 -17.34 10.56
C ILE A 19 -7.96 -16.96 10.28
N PRO A 20 -8.40 -15.74 10.62
CA PRO A 20 -9.74 -15.25 10.32
C PRO A 20 -10.10 -15.40 8.84
N ALA A 21 -11.31 -15.86 8.56
CA ALA A 21 -11.79 -16.00 7.18
C ALA A 21 -11.75 -14.65 6.44
N GLY A 22 -11.25 -14.66 5.21
CA GLY A 22 -11.06 -13.44 4.41
C GLY A 22 -9.77 -12.67 4.70
N TYR A 23 -8.82 -13.27 5.43
CA TYR A 23 -7.50 -12.71 5.69
C TYR A 23 -6.37 -13.68 5.31
N THR A 24 -5.19 -13.12 5.04
CA THR A 24 -3.98 -13.85 4.63
C THR A 24 -2.72 -13.06 4.99
N PHE A 25 -1.55 -13.62 4.70
CA PHE A 25 -0.26 -12.92 4.77
C PHE A 25 0.36 -12.82 3.37
N ILE A 26 0.96 -11.66 3.08
CA ILE A 26 1.82 -11.47 1.89
C ILE A 26 3.28 -11.78 2.26
N LYS A 27 3.69 -11.34 3.44
CA LYS A 27 4.89 -11.74 4.17
C LYS A 27 4.53 -11.85 5.64
N TYR A 28 5.40 -12.44 6.46
CA TYR A 28 5.07 -12.82 7.84
C TYR A 28 4.67 -11.63 8.73
N ASP A 29 5.07 -10.40 8.40
CA ASP A 29 4.71 -9.15 9.07
C ASP A 29 3.65 -8.31 8.31
N MET A 30 3.14 -8.80 7.18
CA MET A 30 2.07 -8.19 6.38
C MET A 30 0.82 -9.06 6.39
N PHE A 31 0.13 -9.04 7.53
CA PHE A 31 -1.22 -9.58 7.67
C PHE A 31 -2.25 -8.65 7.01
N VAL A 32 -3.07 -9.19 6.11
CA VAL A 32 -3.93 -8.41 5.22
C VAL A 32 -5.27 -9.09 4.97
N SER A 33 -6.29 -8.35 4.55
CA SER A 33 -7.51 -8.96 4.00
C SER A 33 -7.24 -9.54 2.61
N THR A 34 -7.97 -10.59 2.24
CA THR A 34 -7.91 -11.16 0.88
C THR A 34 -8.30 -10.12 -0.17
N ALA A 35 -9.30 -9.28 0.11
CA ALA A 35 -9.70 -8.19 -0.78
C ALA A 35 -8.58 -7.15 -0.98
N GLY A 36 -7.88 -6.76 0.09
CA GLY A 36 -6.72 -5.87 0.01
C GLY A 36 -5.55 -6.49 -0.77
N ALA A 37 -5.29 -7.78 -0.55
CA ALA A 37 -4.26 -8.52 -1.29
C ALA A 37 -4.56 -8.61 -2.80
N GLU A 38 -5.83 -8.83 -3.17
CA GLU A 38 -6.26 -8.83 -4.58
C GLU A 38 -6.08 -7.46 -5.24
N ILE A 39 -6.43 -6.37 -4.52
CA ILE A 39 -6.23 -5.00 -4.99
C ILE A 39 -4.73 -4.71 -5.18
N PHE A 40 -3.89 -5.08 -4.20
CA PHE A 40 -2.44 -4.97 -4.31
C PHE A 40 -1.91 -5.72 -5.54
N ALA A 41 -2.28 -7.00 -5.71
CA ALA A 41 -1.82 -7.82 -6.83
C ALA A 41 -2.25 -7.24 -8.20
N ASP A 42 -3.47 -6.72 -8.31
CA ASP A 42 -3.96 -6.05 -9.52
C ASP A 42 -3.18 -4.76 -9.82
N LEU A 43 -2.90 -3.94 -8.79
CA LEU A 43 -2.08 -2.74 -8.93
C LEU A 43 -0.66 -3.07 -9.36
N SER A 44 0.01 -4.01 -8.69
CA SER A 44 1.38 -4.42 -9.03
C SER A 44 1.47 -5.02 -10.43
N LYS A 45 0.48 -5.82 -10.86
CA LYS A 45 0.40 -6.32 -12.24
C LYS A 45 0.25 -5.18 -13.25
N LYS A 46 -0.59 -4.20 -12.96
CA LYS A 46 -0.77 -3.03 -13.83
C LYS A 46 0.49 -2.16 -13.88
N ALA A 47 1.19 -1.99 -12.77
CA ALA A 47 2.45 -1.26 -12.70
C ALA A 47 3.54 -1.99 -13.50
N PHE A 48 3.66 -3.32 -13.35
CA PHE A 48 4.55 -4.15 -14.14
C PHE A 48 4.34 -3.96 -15.65
N ASN A 49 3.09 -3.99 -16.11
CA ASN A 49 2.73 -3.75 -17.52
C ASN A 49 2.98 -2.31 -18.00
N ARG A 50 3.21 -1.37 -17.08
CA ARG A 50 3.57 0.03 -17.32
C ARG A 50 5.06 0.27 -17.17
N ASN A 51 5.85 -0.73 -16.76
CA ASN A 51 7.25 -0.55 -16.44
C ASN A 51 8.11 -0.62 -17.71
N PRO A 52 8.78 0.47 -18.11
CA PRO A 52 9.56 0.52 -19.35
C PRO A 52 10.73 -0.47 -19.37
N TYR A 53 11.29 -0.79 -18.20
CA TYR A 53 12.38 -1.76 -18.05
C TYR A 53 11.95 -3.19 -18.36
N GLN A 54 10.66 -3.53 -18.18
CA GLN A 54 10.12 -4.85 -18.51
C GLN A 54 9.86 -5.04 -20.01
N HIS A 55 10.10 -3.98 -20.79
CA HIS A 55 9.76 -3.90 -22.20
C HIS A 55 10.89 -3.33 -23.07
N ASP A 56 12.12 -3.27 -22.53
CA ASP A 56 13.34 -2.82 -23.20
C ASP A 56 13.26 -1.40 -23.81
N ILE A 57 12.46 -0.51 -23.20
CA ILE A 57 12.26 0.88 -23.67
C ILE A 57 12.78 1.89 -22.64
N TYR A 58 14.08 1.84 -22.40
CA TYR A 58 14.77 2.61 -21.34
C TYR A 58 14.63 4.13 -21.47
N LEU A 59 14.56 4.67 -22.70
CA LEU A 59 14.35 6.11 -22.93
C LEU A 59 12.97 6.60 -22.44
N TYR A 60 12.04 5.68 -22.22
CA TYR A 60 10.69 5.95 -21.72
C TYR A 60 10.59 5.84 -20.18
N SER A 61 11.67 5.49 -19.48
CA SER A 61 11.70 5.28 -18.02
C SER A 61 11.21 6.47 -17.20
N GLY A 62 11.44 7.71 -17.67
CA GLY A 62 10.96 8.94 -17.01
C GLY A 62 9.43 9.05 -16.90
N PHE A 63 8.67 8.29 -17.70
CA PHE A 63 7.21 8.30 -17.64
C PHE A 63 6.63 7.26 -16.68
N TYR A 64 7.45 6.37 -16.10
CA TYR A 64 6.98 5.34 -15.17
C TYR A 64 6.34 5.91 -13.90
N PRO A 65 6.92 6.91 -13.21
CA PRO A 65 6.28 7.54 -12.06
C PRO A 65 4.88 8.08 -12.36
N TYR A 66 4.67 8.73 -13.51
CA TYR A 66 3.37 9.21 -13.95
C TYR A 66 2.37 8.07 -14.18
N ALA A 67 2.85 6.95 -14.73
CA ALA A 67 2.04 5.77 -14.96
C ALA A 67 1.58 5.14 -13.63
N CYS A 68 2.44 5.07 -12.62
CA CYS A 68 2.07 4.63 -11.27
C CYS A 68 1.14 5.63 -10.58
N LEU A 69 1.40 6.94 -10.70
CA LEU A 69 0.55 7.99 -10.16
C LEU A 69 -0.88 7.92 -10.72
N ASN A 70 -1.03 7.58 -12.01
CA ASN A 70 -2.34 7.32 -12.61
C ASN A 70 -3.09 6.14 -11.97
N LEU A 71 -2.39 5.08 -11.51
CA LEU A 71 -3.03 3.98 -10.77
C LEU A 71 -3.53 4.49 -9.42
N VAL A 72 -2.69 5.20 -8.69
CA VAL A 72 -3.04 5.80 -7.40
C VAL A 72 -4.27 6.69 -7.54
N ASP A 73 -4.27 7.61 -8.52
CA ASP A 73 -5.37 8.55 -8.79
C ASP A 73 -6.71 7.85 -9.02
N ARG A 74 -6.70 6.74 -9.78
CA ARG A 74 -7.91 5.95 -10.04
C ARG A 74 -8.39 5.22 -8.79
N THR A 75 -7.48 4.67 -8.00
CA THR A 75 -7.81 3.99 -6.74
C THR A 75 -8.40 4.97 -5.73
N ILE A 76 -7.80 6.14 -5.54
CA ILE A 76 -8.32 7.15 -4.60
C ILE A 76 -9.66 7.75 -5.06
N ALA A 77 -9.89 7.90 -6.37
CA ALA A 77 -11.20 8.31 -6.88
C ALA A 77 -12.29 7.26 -6.64
N THR A 78 -11.94 5.98 -6.74
CA THR A 78 -12.84 4.87 -6.40
C THR A 78 -13.13 4.87 -4.90
N ALA A 79 -12.11 5.02 -4.07
CA ALA A 79 -12.25 5.06 -2.62
C ALA A 79 -13.08 6.26 -2.15
N HIS A 80 -12.88 7.44 -2.73
CA HIS A 80 -13.74 8.61 -2.50
C HIS A 80 -15.21 8.30 -2.79
N SER A 81 -15.50 7.61 -3.89
CA SER A 81 -16.87 7.22 -4.25
C SER A 81 -17.47 6.26 -3.22
N LYS A 82 -16.69 5.30 -2.72
CA LYS A 82 -17.08 4.37 -1.65
C LYS A 82 -17.35 5.10 -0.33
N ILE A 83 -16.51 6.04 0.06
CA ILE A 83 -16.70 6.90 1.24
C ILE A 83 -17.98 7.73 1.13
N ALA A 84 -18.24 8.33 -0.04
CA ALA A 84 -19.47 9.08 -0.29
C ALA A 84 -20.74 8.21 -0.17
N GLN A 85 -20.62 6.92 -0.50
CA GLN A 85 -21.67 5.91 -0.34
C GLN A 85 -21.73 5.31 1.07
N LYS A 86 -20.87 5.74 2.00
CA LYS A 86 -20.70 5.18 3.35
C LYS A 86 -20.28 3.70 3.37
N SER A 87 -19.72 3.21 2.27
CA SER A 87 -19.09 1.89 2.16
C SER A 87 -17.66 1.95 2.66
N TYR A 88 -17.47 2.23 3.95
CA TYR A 88 -16.14 2.48 4.52
C TYR A 88 -15.24 1.25 4.55
N GLU A 89 -15.81 0.05 4.65
CA GLU A 89 -15.09 -1.23 4.60
C GLU A 89 -14.52 -1.49 3.18
N ASP A 90 -15.32 -1.28 2.13
CA ASP A 90 -14.83 -1.29 0.74
C ASP A 90 -13.70 -0.27 0.51
N ALA A 91 -13.84 0.94 1.09
CA ALA A 91 -12.80 1.96 1.02
C ALA A 91 -11.54 1.54 1.77
N TYR A 92 -11.69 0.89 2.93
CA TYR A 92 -10.60 0.35 3.72
C TYR A 92 -9.79 -0.68 2.93
N HIS A 93 -10.44 -1.64 2.26
CA HIS A 93 -9.73 -2.62 1.42
C HIS A 93 -8.96 -1.97 0.26
N LEU A 94 -9.51 -0.90 -0.34
CA LEU A 94 -8.80 -0.10 -1.35
C LEU A 94 -7.53 0.56 -0.77
N PHE A 95 -7.60 1.12 0.43
CA PHE A 95 -6.43 1.73 1.07
C PHE A 95 -5.44 0.70 1.57
N GLU A 96 -5.89 -0.47 2.02
CA GLU A 96 -5.00 -1.57 2.37
C GLU A 96 -4.17 -2.01 1.17
N GLY A 97 -4.82 -2.32 0.05
CA GLY A 97 -4.12 -2.70 -1.18
C GLY A 97 -3.19 -1.60 -1.68
N LEU A 98 -3.62 -0.32 -1.56
CA LEU A 98 -2.81 0.83 -1.96
C LEU A 98 -1.61 1.08 -1.03
N ALA A 99 -1.75 0.86 0.28
CA ALA A 99 -0.65 0.98 1.24
C ALA A 99 0.45 -0.04 0.94
N LEU A 100 0.07 -1.28 0.64
CA LEU A 100 1.01 -2.32 0.22
C LEU A 100 1.68 -1.96 -1.11
N PHE A 101 0.90 -1.47 -2.09
CA PHE A 101 1.43 -1.03 -3.37
C PHE A 101 2.46 0.09 -3.21
N ASN A 102 2.19 1.07 -2.35
CA ASN A 102 3.12 2.17 -2.10
C ASN A 102 4.44 1.71 -1.44
N LEU A 103 4.38 0.70 -0.57
CA LEU A 103 5.56 0.15 0.09
C LEU A 103 6.39 -0.77 -0.83
N ASP A 104 5.74 -1.45 -1.78
CA ASP A 104 6.42 -2.33 -2.75
C ASP A 104 6.97 -1.55 -3.95
N ASP A 105 6.21 -0.58 -4.48
CA ASP A 105 6.54 0.19 -5.68
C ASP A 105 6.47 1.71 -5.41
N MET A 106 7.59 2.25 -4.93
CA MET A 106 7.79 3.67 -4.62
C MET A 106 7.98 4.57 -5.85
N ALA A 107 7.46 4.21 -7.02
CA ALA A 107 7.69 4.98 -8.24
C ALA A 107 7.00 6.35 -8.25
N TRP A 108 5.76 6.44 -7.78
CA TRP A 108 4.94 7.64 -7.99
C TRP A 108 5.40 8.90 -7.23
N PRO A 109 6.02 8.85 -6.03
CA PRO A 109 6.60 10.04 -5.41
C PRO A 109 7.79 10.62 -6.17
N MET A 110 8.41 9.82 -7.06
CA MET A 110 9.50 10.27 -7.94
C MET A 110 9.00 10.94 -9.22
N CYS A 111 7.71 11.28 -9.30
CA CYS A 111 7.15 12.02 -10.43
C CYS A 111 7.67 13.46 -10.42
N ASP A 112 8.15 13.95 -11.57
CA ASP A 112 8.68 15.32 -11.71
C ASP A 112 7.62 16.41 -11.47
N ASP A 113 6.35 16.04 -11.40
CA ASP A 113 5.27 16.91 -10.94
C ASP A 113 5.11 16.82 -9.40
N ALA A 114 6.00 17.52 -8.69
CA ALA A 114 6.00 17.57 -7.24
C ALA A 114 4.69 18.16 -6.65
N GLU A 115 3.99 19.04 -7.37
CA GLU A 115 2.74 19.62 -6.89
C GLU A 115 1.59 18.60 -6.95
N ARG A 116 1.53 17.79 -8.02
CA ARG A 116 0.61 16.66 -8.09
C ARG A 116 0.88 15.64 -7.01
N VAL A 117 2.14 15.26 -6.79
CA VAL A 117 2.53 14.32 -5.71
C VAL A 117 2.02 14.82 -4.35
N LYS A 118 2.26 16.10 -4.01
CA LYS A 118 1.77 16.72 -2.77
C LYS A 118 0.26 16.68 -2.64
N LYS A 119 -0.47 17.01 -3.71
CA LYS A 119 -1.94 17.00 -3.68
C LYS A 119 -2.51 15.58 -3.59
N THR A 120 -1.91 14.63 -4.29
CA THR A 120 -2.28 13.20 -4.23
C THR A 120 -2.06 12.65 -2.83
N ASP A 121 -0.92 12.91 -2.19
CA ASP A 121 -0.64 12.45 -0.82
C ASP A 121 -1.60 13.08 0.20
N LYS A 122 -1.84 14.39 0.09
CA LYS A 122 -2.79 15.11 0.95
C LYS A 122 -4.20 14.52 0.87
N VAL A 123 -4.71 14.28 -0.34
CA VAL A 123 -6.06 13.73 -0.52
C VAL A 123 -6.12 12.25 -0.12
N TYR A 124 -5.06 11.49 -0.37
CA TYR A 124 -4.94 10.10 0.08
C TYR A 124 -5.06 10.00 1.60
N GLY A 125 -4.31 10.83 2.33
CA GLY A 125 -4.39 10.92 3.79
C GLY A 125 -5.77 11.29 4.31
N ALA A 126 -6.38 12.34 3.75
CA ALA A 126 -7.71 12.79 4.16
C ALA A 126 -8.79 11.71 3.89
N LEU A 127 -8.65 10.96 2.80
CA LEU A 127 -9.53 9.84 2.46
C LEU A 127 -9.38 8.66 3.44
N VAL A 128 -8.14 8.29 3.78
CA VAL A 128 -7.87 7.23 4.78
C VAL A 128 -8.48 7.61 6.13
N VAL A 129 -8.25 8.84 6.59
CA VAL A 129 -8.81 9.32 7.86
C VAL A 129 -10.33 9.36 7.83
N ALA A 130 -10.93 9.77 6.70
CA ALA A 130 -12.38 9.75 6.55
C ALA A 130 -12.97 8.33 6.61
N ALA A 131 -12.31 7.33 6.00
CA ALA A 131 -12.73 5.93 6.10
C ALA A 131 -12.59 5.38 7.52
N LEU A 132 -11.47 5.65 8.19
CA LEU A 132 -11.24 5.23 9.58
C LEU A 132 -12.27 5.84 10.54
N ARG A 133 -12.56 7.15 10.41
CA ARG A 133 -13.62 7.82 11.19
C ARG A 133 -15.00 7.26 10.89
N GLY A 134 -15.27 6.91 9.63
CA GLY A 134 -16.51 6.26 9.21
C GLY A 134 -16.69 4.88 9.86
N LEU A 135 -15.64 4.06 9.88
CA LEU A 135 -15.61 2.76 10.56
C LEU A 135 -15.74 2.90 12.08
N GLU A 136 -15.07 3.89 12.69
CA GLU A 136 -15.20 4.17 14.12
C GLU A 136 -16.63 4.57 14.48
N GLY A 137 -17.26 5.45 13.69
CA GLY A 137 -18.66 5.84 13.86
C GLY A 137 -19.66 4.69 13.67
N GLN A 138 -19.26 3.60 13.01
CA GLN A 138 -20.03 2.36 12.88
C GLN A 138 -19.70 1.32 13.96
N GLY A 139 -18.76 1.62 14.87
CA GLY A 139 -18.27 0.67 15.87
C GLY A 139 -17.38 -0.46 15.32
N LYS A 140 -17.00 -0.39 14.03
CA LYS A 140 -16.24 -1.44 13.32
C LYS A 140 -14.71 -1.25 13.35
N LEU A 141 -14.22 -0.14 13.90
CA LEU A 141 -12.78 0.12 13.98
C LEU A 141 -12.14 -0.60 15.18
N ASN A 142 -12.08 -1.93 15.11
CA ASN A 142 -11.55 -2.79 16.16
C ASN A 142 -10.94 -4.09 15.57
N LEU A 143 -10.21 -4.87 16.36
CA LEU A 143 -9.52 -6.09 15.90
C LEU A 143 -10.46 -7.29 15.64
N GLN A 144 -11.72 -7.23 16.09
CA GLN A 144 -12.71 -8.28 15.82
C GLN A 144 -13.27 -8.14 14.39
N ASP A 145 -13.63 -6.91 13.99
CA ASP A 145 -14.13 -6.62 12.65
C ASP A 145 -12.99 -6.46 11.63
N LEU A 146 -11.85 -5.92 12.05
CA LEU A 146 -10.66 -5.70 11.22
C LEU A 146 -9.41 -6.32 11.86
N PRO A 147 -9.24 -7.66 11.83
CA PRO A 147 -8.08 -8.36 12.35
C PRO A 147 -6.70 -7.81 11.93
N ASN A 148 -6.59 -7.25 10.74
CA ASN A 148 -5.36 -6.66 10.19
C ASN A 148 -5.12 -5.19 10.58
N LEU A 149 -6.01 -4.57 11.38
CA LEU A 149 -6.01 -3.12 11.61
C LEU A 149 -4.67 -2.58 12.13
N ASN A 150 -3.99 -3.31 13.01
CA ASN A 150 -2.66 -2.91 13.49
C ASN A 150 -1.62 -2.86 12.34
N THR A 151 -1.62 -3.86 11.47
CA THR A 151 -0.73 -3.91 10.29
C THR A 151 -1.07 -2.79 9.31
N PHE A 152 -2.36 -2.56 9.05
CA PHE A 152 -2.79 -1.46 8.19
C PHE A 152 -2.31 -0.10 8.71
N LEU A 153 -2.55 0.21 9.99
CA LEU A 153 -2.15 1.48 10.58
C LEU A 153 -0.62 1.65 10.62
N LYS A 154 0.13 0.57 10.88
CA LYS A 154 1.59 0.56 10.79
C LYS A 154 2.06 0.91 9.38
N ASN A 155 1.56 0.23 8.35
CA ASN A 155 1.93 0.46 6.96
C ASN A 155 1.60 1.91 6.52
N MET A 156 0.44 2.43 6.93
CA MET A 156 0.08 3.83 6.68
C MET A 156 1.03 4.82 7.37
N ALA A 157 1.42 4.55 8.61
CA ALA A 157 2.35 5.40 9.35
C ALA A 157 3.77 5.35 8.79
N GLU A 158 4.22 4.18 8.33
CA GLU A 158 5.51 3.99 7.65
C GLU A 158 5.53 4.77 6.34
N TRP A 159 4.50 4.60 5.51
CA TRP A 159 4.35 5.34 4.27
C TRP A 159 4.35 6.86 4.49
N ALA A 160 3.60 7.35 5.49
CA ALA A 160 3.59 8.76 5.86
C ALA A 160 4.97 9.29 6.27
N ASN A 161 5.82 8.45 6.90
CA ASN A 161 7.18 8.84 7.24
C ASN A 161 8.06 8.91 5.99
N MET A 162 7.94 7.95 5.08
CA MET A 162 8.68 7.94 3.81
C MET A 162 8.36 9.18 2.97
N MET A 163 7.08 9.60 2.92
CA MET A 163 6.67 10.80 2.19
C MET A 163 7.28 12.12 2.72
N LYS A 164 7.75 12.15 3.97
CA LYS A 164 8.50 13.31 4.51
C LYS A 164 9.81 13.53 3.75
N ASP A 165 10.47 12.44 3.34
CA ASP A 165 11.74 12.51 2.61
C ASP A 165 11.55 13.04 1.18
N TYR A 166 10.31 13.00 0.67
CA TYR A 166 9.89 13.59 -0.61
C TYR A 166 9.32 15.01 -0.46
N ALA A 167 9.60 15.69 0.64
CA ALA A 167 9.07 17.03 0.96
C ALA A 167 7.54 17.11 0.89
N CYS A 168 6.86 15.99 1.18
CA CYS A 168 5.41 15.83 1.22
C CYS A 168 4.99 15.32 2.62
N PRO A 169 5.12 16.13 3.68
CA PRO A 169 4.82 15.67 5.03
C PRO A 169 3.33 15.30 5.17
N ALA A 170 3.09 14.01 5.35
CA ALA A 170 1.76 13.42 5.49
C ALA A 170 1.18 13.61 6.91
N SER A 171 0.10 14.37 7.05
CA SER A 171 -0.57 14.61 8.35
C SER A 171 -1.30 13.37 8.91
N TYR A 172 -1.56 12.36 8.09
CA TYR A 172 -2.26 11.14 8.51
C TYR A 172 -1.37 10.14 9.27
N GLY A 173 -0.04 10.24 9.15
CA GLY A 173 0.89 9.37 9.88
C GLY A 173 0.72 9.45 11.40
N PRO A 174 0.79 10.64 12.02
CA PRO A 174 0.50 10.82 13.44
C PRO A 174 -0.89 10.32 13.86
N TYR A 175 -1.90 10.47 13.00
CA TYR A 175 -3.26 9.96 13.25
C TYR A 175 -3.28 8.43 13.34
N CYS A 176 -2.63 7.75 12.38
CA CYS A 176 -2.52 6.28 12.40
C CYS A 176 -1.74 5.79 13.63
N LYS A 177 -0.67 6.49 14.04
CA LYS A 177 0.08 6.18 15.27
C LYS A 177 -0.78 6.34 16.52
N HIS A 178 -1.59 7.41 16.61
CA HIS A 178 -2.50 7.60 17.73
C HIS A 178 -3.53 6.46 17.85
N LEU A 179 -4.12 6.02 16.72
CA LEU A 179 -4.99 4.84 16.71
C LEU A 179 -4.24 3.56 17.10
N GLY A 180 -3.00 3.39 16.63
CA GLY A 180 -2.14 2.27 17.02
C GLY A 180 -1.90 2.21 18.53
N GLN A 181 -1.63 3.35 19.16
CA GLN A 181 -1.48 3.45 20.61
C GLN A 181 -2.77 3.04 21.34
N LYS A 182 -3.93 3.56 20.91
CA LYS A 182 -5.24 3.20 21.48
C LYS A 182 -5.53 1.69 21.35
N LEU A 183 -5.15 1.07 20.23
CA LEU A 183 -5.29 -0.38 20.05
C LEU A 183 -4.37 -1.17 20.98
N ALA A 184 -3.14 -0.68 21.19
CA ALA A 184 -2.17 -1.35 22.06
C ALA A 184 -2.59 -1.35 23.54
N GLU A 185 -3.23 -0.28 24.02
CA GLU A 185 -3.76 -0.20 25.40
C GLU A 185 -4.80 -1.29 25.68
N GLY A 186 -5.50 -1.78 24.66
CA GLY A 186 -6.50 -2.85 24.77
C GLY A 186 -5.98 -4.26 24.49
N ARG A 187 -4.70 -4.43 24.10
CA ARG A 187 -4.16 -5.75 23.72
C ARG A 187 -3.85 -6.62 24.93
N THR A 188 -4.27 -7.87 24.87
CA THR A 188 -3.93 -8.87 25.89
C THR A 188 -2.80 -9.81 25.42
N PRO A 189 -2.14 -10.53 26.34
CA PRO A 189 -1.18 -11.58 25.97
C PRO A 189 -1.77 -12.65 25.03
N GLU A 190 -3.07 -12.94 25.15
CA GLU A 190 -3.80 -13.87 24.29
C GLU A 190 -3.89 -13.36 22.85
N ASP A 191 -4.06 -12.05 22.63
CA ASP A 191 -4.06 -11.46 21.29
C ASP A 191 -2.69 -11.64 20.61
N LEU A 192 -1.62 -11.40 21.36
CA LEU A 192 -0.25 -11.59 20.86
C LEU A 192 0.05 -13.06 20.56
N ALA A 193 -0.40 -13.98 21.41
CA ALA A 193 -0.27 -15.41 21.17
C ALA A 193 -1.07 -15.86 19.94
N ARG A 194 -2.26 -15.30 19.74
CA ARG A 194 -3.11 -15.58 18.58
C ARG A 194 -2.46 -15.09 17.27
N GLU A 195 -1.89 -13.90 17.24
CA GLU A 195 -1.15 -13.39 16.07
C GLU A 195 0.04 -14.27 15.71
N LYS A 196 0.81 -14.74 16.71
CA LYS A 196 1.89 -15.71 16.49
C LYS A 196 1.37 -17.04 15.95
N ALA A 197 0.21 -17.50 16.41
CA ALA A 197 -0.41 -18.72 15.90
C ALA A 197 -0.80 -18.56 14.42
N TRP A 198 -1.36 -17.42 14.03
CA TRP A 198 -1.69 -17.11 12.62
C TRP A 198 -0.48 -17.17 11.70
N VAL A 199 0.64 -16.56 12.11
CA VAL A 199 1.88 -16.60 11.32
C VAL A 199 2.39 -18.04 11.17
N ASN A 200 2.39 -18.83 12.25
CA ASN A 200 2.83 -20.22 12.19
C ASN A 200 1.93 -21.11 11.32
N GLU A 201 0.62 -20.89 11.38
CA GLU A 201 -0.35 -21.56 10.51
C GLU A 201 -0.08 -21.23 9.04
N TRP A 202 0.07 -19.94 8.71
CA TRP A 202 0.40 -19.50 7.35
C TRP A 202 1.72 -20.09 6.85
N ILE A 203 2.79 -20.06 7.67
CA ILE A 203 4.08 -20.68 7.31
C ILE A 203 3.87 -22.17 6.98
N ALA A 204 3.07 -22.89 7.76
CA ALA A 204 2.83 -24.32 7.54
C ALA A 204 2.06 -24.64 6.23
N GLU A 205 1.51 -23.64 5.55
CA GLU A 205 0.85 -23.77 4.24
C GLU A 205 1.80 -23.51 3.06
N LEU A 206 2.96 -22.89 3.31
CA LEU A 206 3.97 -22.63 2.29
C LEU A 206 4.70 -23.92 1.87
N ASN A 207 5.33 -23.90 0.69
CA ASN A 207 6.25 -24.97 0.29
C ASN A 207 7.53 -24.96 1.17
N ALA A 208 8.29 -26.06 1.17
CA ALA A 208 9.45 -26.22 2.05
C ALA A 208 10.53 -25.13 1.87
N GLU A 209 10.73 -24.66 0.64
CA GLU A 209 11.69 -23.59 0.32
C GLU A 209 11.25 -22.26 0.95
N ASN A 210 10.00 -21.86 0.73
CA ASN A 210 9.42 -20.65 1.29
C ASN A 210 9.32 -20.71 2.82
N GLN A 211 9.03 -21.88 3.39
CA GLN A 211 9.07 -22.08 4.85
C GLN A 211 10.46 -21.80 5.42
N ALA A 212 11.50 -22.34 4.79
CA ALA A 212 12.87 -22.12 5.22
C ALA A 212 13.25 -20.64 5.12
N ALA A 213 12.94 -20.00 3.99
CA ALA A 213 13.23 -18.59 3.76
C ALA A 213 12.56 -17.68 4.80
N VAL A 214 11.25 -17.84 5.04
CA VAL A 214 10.53 -17.02 6.03
C VAL A 214 11.05 -17.24 7.45
N ARG A 215 11.39 -18.49 7.82
CA ARG A 215 11.95 -18.77 9.15
C ARG A 215 13.34 -18.19 9.34
N ASP A 216 14.14 -18.17 8.28
CA ASP A 216 15.45 -17.52 8.29
C ASP A 216 15.29 -16.00 8.44
N ASP A 217 14.36 -15.37 7.71
CA ASP A 217 14.06 -13.93 7.83
C ASP A 217 13.64 -13.55 9.26
N ILE A 218 12.70 -14.31 9.85
CA ILE A 218 12.27 -14.10 11.25
C ILE A 218 13.46 -14.21 12.20
N ARG A 219 14.32 -15.22 12.03
CA ARG A 219 15.48 -15.44 12.89
C ARG A 219 16.50 -14.30 12.77
N GLU A 220 16.75 -13.79 11.57
CA GLU A 220 17.66 -12.65 11.38
C GLU A 220 17.09 -11.38 12.00
N GLU A 221 15.78 -11.09 11.85
CA GLU A 221 15.15 -9.96 12.54
C GLU A 221 15.23 -10.08 14.08
N GLU A 222 15.03 -11.27 14.63
CA GLU A 222 15.16 -11.51 16.07
C GLU A 222 16.61 -11.27 16.55
N LYS A 223 17.61 -11.69 15.78
CA LYS A 223 19.02 -11.42 16.07
C LYS A 223 19.33 -9.93 16.03
N GLU A 224 18.84 -9.22 15.02
CA GLU A 224 19.04 -7.76 14.90
C GLU A 224 18.42 -7.03 16.09
N ARG A 225 17.20 -7.42 16.51
CA ARG A 225 16.55 -6.87 17.70
C ARG A 225 17.31 -7.18 18.98
N ALA A 226 17.86 -8.40 19.12
CA ALA A 226 18.67 -8.78 20.27
C ALA A 226 20.04 -8.06 20.31
N ALA A 227 20.59 -7.68 19.16
CA ALA A 227 21.83 -6.93 19.04
C ALA A 227 21.65 -5.41 19.22
N ALA A 228 20.42 -4.90 19.10
CA ALA A 228 20.11 -3.50 19.32
C ALA A 228 20.37 -3.10 20.79
N LYS A 229 21.12 -2.01 20.99
CA LYS A 229 21.45 -1.50 22.33
C LYS A 229 20.25 -0.92 23.09
N GLU A 230 19.21 -0.53 22.35
CA GLU A 230 17.97 0.00 22.87
C GLU A 230 16.83 -0.94 22.51
N GLU A 231 15.91 -1.17 23.44
CA GLU A 231 14.68 -1.89 23.13
C GLU A 231 13.95 -1.17 22.00
N PRO A 232 13.53 -1.88 20.94
CA PRO A 232 12.85 -1.27 19.82
C PRO A 232 11.55 -0.64 20.32
N LYS A 233 11.46 0.69 20.19
CA LYS A 233 10.24 1.43 20.52
C LYS A 233 9.10 0.92 19.63
N PRO A 234 7.87 0.82 20.14
CA PRO A 234 6.74 0.47 19.29
C PRO A 234 6.59 1.50 18.16
N TRP A 235 6.08 1.08 17.01
CA TRP A 235 5.96 1.91 15.80
C TRP A 235 5.09 3.17 16.01
N TYR A 236 4.26 3.19 17.06
CA TYR A 236 3.41 4.29 17.47
C TYR A 236 3.99 5.16 18.61
N ALA A 237 5.22 4.91 19.08
CA ALA A 237 5.80 5.57 20.27
C ALA A 237 5.92 7.09 20.16
N ASP A 238 6.06 7.62 18.95
CA ASP A 238 6.16 9.04 18.64
C ASP A 238 4.84 9.62 18.11
N ALA A 239 3.70 9.05 18.49
CA ALA A 239 2.39 9.64 18.23
C ALA A 239 2.37 11.11 18.70
N ARG A 240 2.17 12.03 17.77
CA ARG A 240 2.07 13.48 18.03
C ARG A 240 0.63 13.94 17.82
N HIS A 241 0.33 15.13 18.33
CA HIS A 241 -0.93 15.80 18.05
C HIS A 241 -1.15 15.92 16.53
N VAL A 242 -2.36 15.62 16.09
CA VAL A 242 -2.76 15.62 14.69
C VAL A 242 -3.36 16.98 14.38
N ASP A 243 -2.80 17.69 13.40
CA ASP A 243 -3.45 18.86 12.82
C ASP A 243 -4.64 18.41 11.95
N GLU A 244 -5.83 18.42 12.54
CA GLU A 244 -7.05 17.94 11.90
C GLU A 244 -7.49 18.78 10.70
N ASP A 245 -7.07 20.05 10.62
CA ASP A 245 -7.46 20.96 9.53
C ASP A 245 -6.91 20.49 8.18
N ASN A 246 -5.75 19.81 8.21
CA ASN A 246 -5.14 19.21 7.01
C ASN A 246 -5.81 17.90 6.57
N LEU A 247 -6.70 17.33 7.39
CA LEU A 247 -7.39 16.06 7.15
C LEU A 247 -8.86 16.26 6.75
N VAL A 248 -9.28 17.50 6.48
CA VAL A 248 -10.63 17.81 6.00
C VAL A 248 -10.79 17.35 4.55
N LEU A 249 -11.49 16.22 4.36
CA LEU A 249 -11.67 15.58 3.05
C LEU A 249 -12.24 16.51 1.98
N SER A 250 -13.28 17.30 2.28
CA SER A 250 -13.92 18.17 1.29
C SER A 250 -12.95 19.20 0.69
N ARG A 251 -12.06 19.76 1.53
CA ARG A 251 -11.03 20.70 1.11
C ARG A 251 -9.94 20.00 0.28
N ALA A 252 -9.37 18.92 0.82
CA ALA A 252 -8.32 18.17 0.13
C ALA A 252 -8.79 17.65 -1.23
N TRP A 253 -10.01 17.10 -1.28
CA TRP A 253 -10.63 16.60 -2.51
C TRP A 253 -10.86 17.71 -3.55
N LYS A 254 -11.37 18.88 -3.13
CA LYS A 254 -11.57 20.02 -4.03
C LYS A 254 -10.25 20.51 -4.62
N GLU A 255 -9.22 20.67 -3.79
CA GLU A 255 -7.89 21.10 -4.24
C GLU A 255 -7.30 20.09 -5.25
N TYR A 256 -7.35 18.80 -4.92
CA TYR A 256 -6.89 17.71 -5.79
C TYR A 256 -7.64 17.66 -7.12
N LYS A 257 -8.98 17.71 -7.10
CA LYS A 257 -9.81 17.69 -8.32
C LYS A 257 -9.57 18.91 -9.20
N THR A 258 -9.36 20.07 -8.60
CA THR A 258 -9.08 21.31 -9.35
C THR A 258 -7.76 21.17 -10.11
N TYR A 259 -6.74 20.59 -9.47
CA TYR A 259 -5.45 20.33 -10.10
C TYR A 259 -5.56 19.33 -11.25
N LEU A 260 -6.24 18.19 -11.03
CA LEU A 260 -6.39 17.18 -12.08
C LEU A 260 -7.17 17.63 -13.33
N ILE A 261 -7.87 18.76 -13.30
CA ILE A 261 -8.55 19.29 -14.49
C ILE A 261 -7.53 19.78 -15.53
N THR A 262 -6.39 20.32 -15.09
CA THR A 262 -5.34 20.84 -15.97
C THR A 262 -4.37 19.76 -16.43
N GLU A 263 -4.40 18.59 -15.79
CA GLU A 263 -3.49 17.48 -16.05
C GLU A 263 -3.91 16.65 -17.28
N PRO A 264 -2.93 16.15 -18.07
CA PRO A 264 -3.20 15.18 -19.13
C PRO A 264 -3.91 13.92 -18.59
N LYS A 265 -4.97 13.49 -19.29
CA LYS A 265 -5.76 12.30 -18.93
C LYS A 265 -5.13 10.98 -19.41
N GLY A 266 -4.21 11.06 -20.36
CA GLY A 266 -3.52 9.92 -20.98
C GLY A 266 -2.02 9.94 -20.66
N PRO A 267 -1.25 9.00 -21.24
CA PRO A 267 0.20 9.07 -21.17
C PRO A 267 0.71 10.34 -21.84
N LEU A 268 1.81 10.89 -21.33
CA LEU A 268 2.48 12.04 -21.94
C LEU A 268 3.07 11.66 -23.31
N GLU A 269 3.48 10.41 -23.47
CA GLU A 269 4.08 9.87 -24.68
C GLU A 269 3.51 8.47 -25.00
N GLY A 270 3.49 8.08 -26.27
CA GLY A 270 3.00 6.77 -26.69
C GLY A 270 1.48 6.56 -26.62
N PRO A 271 0.98 5.40 -27.06
CA PRO A 271 -0.45 5.18 -27.32
C PRO A 271 -1.30 4.89 -26.08
N SER A 272 -0.71 4.36 -24.99
CA SER A 272 -1.42 4.07 -23.74
C SER A 272 -0.44 3.84 -22.58
N TRP A 273 -0.91 3.90 -21.34
CA TRP A 273 -0.07 3.56 -20.18
C TRP A 273 0.41 2.10 -20.19
N ASP A 274 -0.38 1.18 -20.73
CA ASP A 274 -0.09 -0.26 -20.72
C ASP A 274 0.84 -0.63 -21.88
N ILE A 275 2.14 -0.66 -21.61
CA ILE A 275 3.19 -0.93 -22.61
C ILE A 275 3.12 -2.37 -23.12
N SER A 276 2.59 -3.30 -22.33
CA SER A 276 2.37 -4.68 -22.78
C SER A 276 1.45 -4.77 -24.01
N LYS A 277 0.60 -3.75 -24.23
CA LYS A 277 -0.30 -3.63 -25.38
C LYS A 277 0.31 -2.90 -26.57
N TRP A 278 1.50 -2.33 -26.44
CA TRP A 278 2.15 -1.62 -27.53
C TRP A 278 2.61 -2.62 -28.60
N THR A 279 2.57 -2.17 -29.84
CA THR A 279 3.17 -2.90 -30.97
C THR A 279 4.69 -2.80 -30.92
N VAL A 280 5.38 -3.69 -31.65
CA VAL A 280 6.84 -3.63 -31.81
C VAL A 280 7.27 -2.28 -32.40
N THR A 281 6.53 -1.76 -33.39
CA THR A 281 6.82 -0.46 -34.02
C THR A 281 6.72 0.68 -33.01
N GLN A 282 5.68 0.70 -32.17
CA GLN A 282 5.51 1.72 -31.13
C GLN A 282 6.63 1.66 -30.09
N ARG A 283 7.05 0.47 -29.64
CA ARG A 283 8.18 0.33 -28.70
C ARG A 283 9.52 0.74 -29.32
N ARG A 284 9.73 0.47 -30.62
CA ARG A 284 10.98 0.80 -31.32
C ARG A 284 11.28 2.30 -31.34
N GLU A 285 10.28 3.17 -31.23
CA GLU A 285 10.49 4.62 -31.13
C GLU A 285 11.22 5.04 -29.85
N PHE A 286 11.22 4.18 -28.82
CA PHE A 286 11.81 4.43 -27.51
C PHE A 286 12.93 3.44 -27.15
N ALA A 287 13.33 2.60 -28.11
CA ALA A 287 14.45 1.68 -27.97
C ALA A 287 15.78 2.41 -28.20
N PHE A 288 16.86 1.95 -27.54
CA PHE A 288 18.20 2.54 -27.66
C PHE A 288 18.73 2.59 -29.10
N ASP A 289 18.41 1.59 -29.93
CA ASP A 289 18.89 1.53 -31.33
C ASP A 289 18.36 2.66 -32.23
N ASN A 290 17.51 3.55 -31.70
CA ASN A 290 16.89 4.67 -32.40
C ASN A 290 17.45 6.04 -31.96
N GLU A 291 18.68 6.07 -31.41
CA GLU A 291 19.41 7.26 -30.92
C GLU A 291 19.41 8.47 -31.87
N ASN A 292 19.18 8.29 -33.17
CA ASN A 292 19.08 9.39 -34.14
C ASN A 292 17.89 10.35 -33.93
N LYS A 293 16.91 10.05 -33.07
CA LYS A 293 15.73 10.92 -32.82
C LYS A 293 15.88 11.83 -31.58
N TYR A 294 16.78 11.52 -30.66
CA TYR A 294 16.95 12.25 -29.39
C TYR A 294 18.37 12.79 -29.18
N GLY A 295 19.18 12.82 -30.25
CA GLY A 295 20.49 13.49 -30.32
C GLY A 295 20.40 14.87 -30.96
#